data_AF-A0A059XD24-F1
#
_entry.id   AF-A0A059XD24-F1
#
_cell.length_a   1.000
_cell.length_b   1.000
_cell.length_c   1.000
_cell.angle_alpha   90.00
_cell.angle_beta   90.00
_cell.angle_gamma   90.00
#
_symmetry.space_group_name_H-M   'P 1'
#
loop_
_entity.id
_entity.type
_entity.pdbx_description
1 polymer ?
#
loop_
_entity_poly.entity_id
_entity_poly.type
_entity_poly.pdbx_seq_one_letter_code
_entity_poly.pdbx_strand_id
1 'polypeptide(L)'
;MAQGFKFDGESLIAPGQILRPTEPNDLPPSDQMITAKAELALTLDLSLQQFRSTVDPHAVVSRLSHALHQIRRRFHASIWSEIVFLAQNHPVTHFLLQDPFTRWSFDKPRGYSGDAHLLDFIYGHSKVETEIASSTV
;
A
#
# COMPACT_ATOMS: atom_id res chain seq x y z
N MET A 1 -12.16 37.49 16.73
CA MET A 1 -12.85 37.37 15.43
C MET A 1 -11.89 36.67 14.48
N ALA A 2 -12.18 35.43 14.08
CA ALA A 2 -11.32 34.68 13.17
C ALA A 2 -11.49 35.24 11.75
N GLN A 3 -10.39 35.71 11.15
CA GLN A 3 -10.39 36.18 9.78
C GLN A 3 -10.64 34.99 8.85
N GLY A 4 -11.73 35.04 8.09
CA GLY A 4 -12.08 34.01 7.13
C GLY A 4 -11.03 33.93 6.04
N PHE A 5 -10.46 32.74 5.86
CA PHE A 5 -9.56 32.45 4.75
C PHE A 5 -10.36 32.63 3.45
N LYS A 6 -10.04 33.67 2.67
CA LYS A 6 -10.65 33.93 1.37
C LYS A 6 -9.81 33.23 0.31
N PHE A 7 -10.40 32.26 -0.38
CA PHE A 7 -9.79 31.70 -1.58
C PHE A 7 -9.81 32.79 -2.67
N ASP A 8 -8.63 33.10 -3.21
CA ASP A 8 -8.39 34.09 -4.26
C ASP A 8 -8.67 33.54 -5.67
N GLY A 9 -9.04 32.26 -5.77
CA GLY A 9 -9.29 31.58 -7.04
C GLY A 9 -8.02 31.08 -7.72
N GLU A 10 -6.85 31.28 -7.11
CA GLU A 10 -5.58 30.77 -7.58
C GLU A 10 -5.29 29.39 -6.97
N SER A 11 -4.54 28.58 -7.71
CA SER A 11 -4.11 27.26 -7.22
C SER A 11 -3.18 27.42 -6.01
N LEU A 12 -3.49 26.72 -4.91
CA LEU A 12 -2.64 26.66 -3.72
C LEU A 12 -1.37 25.82 -3.94
N ILE A 13 -1.22 25.17 -5.11
CA ILE A 13 -0.02 24.42 -5.48
C ILE A 13 1.00 25.40 -6.02
N ALA A 14 2.10 25.62 -5.29
CA ALA A 14 3.16 26.51 -5.75
C ALA A 14 3.77 25.98 -7.08
N PRO A 15 4.22 26.88 -7.98
CA PRO A 15 4.97 26.48 -9.18
C PRO A 15 6.16 25.58 -8.79
N GLY A 16 6.19 24.35 -9.31
CA GLY A 16 7.18 23.33 -8.95
C GLY A 16 6.72 22.27 -7.94
N GLN A 17 5.54 22.42 -7.34
CA GLN A 17 4.91 21.38 -6.50
C GLN A 17 3.96 20.46 -7.27
N ILE A 18 3.76 20.72 -8.56
CA ILE A 18 3.06 19.81 -9.47
C ILE A 18 3.99 18.63 -9.73
N LEU A 19 3.50 17.41 -9.47
CA LEU A 19 4.18 16.16 -9.82
C LEU A 19 4.61 16.23 -11.30
N ARG A 20 5.93 16.24 -11.54
CA ARG A 20 6.48 16.21 -12.89
C ARG A 20 6.27 14.81 -13.48
N PRO A 21 5.71 14.69 -14.71
CA PRO A 21 5.69 13.42 -15.41
C PRO A 21 7.10 12.86 -15.58
N THR A 22 7.26 11.55 -15.40
CA THR A 22 8.54 10.86 -15.62
C THR A 22 8.96 11.01 -17.09
N GLU A 23 10.16 11.56 -17.35
CA GLU A 23 10.66 11.68 -18.72
C GLU A 23 11.16 10.31 -19.21
N PRO A 24 11.17 10.03 -20.53
CA PRO A 24 11.65 8.75 -21.08
C PRO A 24 13.10 8.42 -20.72
N ASN A 25 13.92 9.45 -20.47
CA ASN A 25 15.32 9.29 -20.07
C ASN A 25 15.50 8.97 -18.56
N ASP A 26 14.42 9.06 -17.78
CA ASP A 26 14.37 8.67 -16.36
C ASP A 26 13.89 7.21 -16.17
N LEU A 27 13.66 6.49 -17.28
CA LEU A 27 13.26 5.08 -17.21
C LEU A 27 14.45 4.24 -16.76
N PRO A 28 14.27 3.41 -15.71
CA PRO A 28 15.34 2.54 -15.24
C PRO A 28 15.67 1.48 -16.29
N PRO A 29 16.92 0.98 -16.31
CA PRO A 29 17.32 -0.12 -17.19
C PRO A 29 16.37 -1.32 -17.11
N SER A 30 16.16 -2.01 -18.23
CA SER A 30 15.34 -3.24 -18.32
C SER A 30 15.68 -4.27 -17.25
N ASP A 31 16.95 -4.34 -16.89
CA ASP A 31 17.53 -5.32 -15.99
C ASP A 31 17.02 -5.10 -14.55
N GLN A 32 16.79 -3.84 -14.18
CA GLN A 32 16.20 -3.49 -12.89
C GLN A 32 14.73 -3.91 -12.82
N MET A 33 13.99 -3.79 -13.93
CA MET A 33 12.60 -4.26 -13.99
C MET A 33 12.52 -5.78 -13.83
N ILE A 34 13.38 -6.53 -14.52
CA ILE A 34 13.46 -7.99 -14.40
C ILE A 34 13.78 -8.38 -12.96
N THR A 35 14.77 -7.72 -12.35
CA THR A 35 15.16 -7.97 -10.96
C THR A 35 14.01 -7.67 -9.99
N ALA A 36 13.33 -6.53 -10.14
CA ALA A 36 12.21 -6.16 -9.28
C ALA A 36 11.05 -7.16 -9.37
N LYS A 37 10.71 -7.61 -10.59
CA LYS A 37 9.66 -8.61 -10.80
C LYS A 37 10.03 -9.96 -10.18
N ALA A 38 11.27 -10.40 -10.34
CA ALA A 38 11.75 -11.67 -9.77
C ALA A 38 11.73 -11.63 -8.24
N GLU A 39 12.25 -10.56 -7.63
CA GLU A 39 12.24 -10.40 -6.18
C GLU A 39 10.82 -10.31 -5.61
N LEU A 40 9.93 -9.58 -6.29
CA LEU A 40 8.53 -9.48 -5.89
C LEU A 40 7.86 -10.86 -5.94
N ALA A 41 7.99 -11.59 -7.06
CA ALA A 41 7.38 -12.91 -7.21
C ALA A 41 7.82 -13.87 -6.11
N LEU A 42 9.14 -13.99 -5.86
CA LEU A 42 9.68 -14.83 -4.79
C LEU A 42 9.14 -14.44 -3.41
N THR A 43 9.07 -13.14 -3.13
CA THR A 43 8.56 -12.63 -1.85
C THR A 43 7.09 -12.99 -1.65
N LEU A 44 6.26 -12.83 -2.69
CA LEU A 44 4.83 -13.07 -2.63
C LEU A 44 4.50 -14.57 -2.60
N ASP A 45 5.19 -15.38 -3.39
CA ASP A 45 5.03 -16.85 -3.42
C ASP A 45 5.42 -17.48 -2.10
N LEU A 46 6.56 -17.05 -1.52
CA LEU A 46 6.98 -17.50 -0.19
C LEU A 46 5.92 -17.16 0.87
N SER A 47 5.40 -15.93 0.84
CA SER A 47 4.36 -15.50 1.78
C SER A 47 3.07 -16.31 1.61
N LEU A 48 2.66 -16.57 0.36
CA LEU A 48 1.50 -17.41 0.05
C LEU A 48 1.67 -18.84 0.60
N GLN A 49 2.84 -19.44 0.43
CA GLN A 49 3.15 -20.75 0.99
C GLN A 49 3.09 -20.75 2.52
N GLN A 50 3.62 -19.69 3.16
CA GLN A 50 3.58 -19.56 4.61
C GLN A 50 2.15 -19.40 5.15
N PHE A 51 1.30 -18.60 4.50
CA PHE A 51 -0.12 -18.48 4.87
C PHE A 51 -0.90 -19.79 4.73
N ARG A 52 -0.50 -20.66 3.78
CA ARG A 52 -1.09 -22.00 3.61
C ARG A 52 -0.54 -23.04 4.58
N SER A 53 0.47 -22.67 5.38
CA SER A 53 1.13 -23.55 6.34
C SER A 53 0.70 -23.20 7.77
N THR A 54 1.33 -23.81 8.78
CA THR A 54 1.09 -23.52 10.21
C THR A 54 1.91 -22.34 10.75
N VAL A 55 2.44 -21.49 9.86
CA VAL A 55 3.23 -20.32 10.25
C VAL A 55 2.29 -19.25 10.77
N ASP A 56 2.65 -18.63 11.90
CA ASP A 56 1.90 -17.50 12.46
C ASP A 56 1.67 -16.39 11.42
N PRO A 57 0.40 -16.06 11.07
CA PRO A 57 0.06 -15.05 10.09
C PRO A 57 0.70 -13.67 10.38
N HIS A 58 0.80 -13.28 11.65
CA HIS A 58 1.43 -12.02 12.03
C HIS A 58 2.91 -11.98 11.63
N ALA A 59 3.65 -13.07 11.84
CA ALA A 59 5.03 -13.20 11.39
C ALA A 59 5.17 -13.20 9.85
N VAL A 60 4.19 -13.74 9.11
CA VAL A 60 4.16 -13.68 7.64
C VAL A 60 3.97 -12.23 7.17
N VAL A 61 2.95 -11.55 7.69
CA VAL A 61 2.64 -10.15 7.36
C VAL A 61 3.82 -9.25 7.67
N SER A 62 4.41 -9.34 8.87
CA SER A 62 5.56 -8.51 9.27
C SER A 62 6.75 -8.67 8.30
N ARG A 63 7.08 -9.91 7.91
CA ARG A 63 8.16 -10.17 6.94
C ARG A 63 7.84 -9.66 5.55
N LEU A 64 6.61 -9.89 5.08
CA LEU A 64 6.16 -9.41 3.78
C LEU A 64 6.19 -7.88 3.71
N SER A 65 5.65 -7.18 4.71
CA SER A 65 5.67 -5.71 4.80
C SER A 65 7.10 -5.18 4.78
N HIS A 66 8.03 -5.81 5.49
CA HIS A 66 9.44 -5.43 5.46
C HIS A 66 10.05 -5.60 4.05
N ALA A 67 9.83 -6.74 3.41
CA ALA A 67 10.36 -7.02 2.07
C ALA A 67 9.78 -6.05 1.01
N LEU A 68 8.47 -5.81 1.03
CA LEU A 68 7.82 -4.85 0.14
C LEU A 68 8.33 -3.42 0.35
N HIS A 69 8.58 -3.03 1.61
CA HIS A 69 9.17 -1.74 1.92
C HIS A 69 10.60 -1.63 1.37
N GLN A 70 11.42 -2.67 1.48
CA GLN A 70 12.76 -2.69 0.89
C GLN A 70 12.74 -2.58 -0.64
N ILE A 71 11.86 -3.34 -1.30
CA ILE A 71 11.65 -3.26 -2.76
C ILE A 71 11.27 -1.82 -3.14
N ARG A 72 10.29 -1.22 -2.46
CA ARG A 72 9.83 0.15 -2.71
C ARG A 72 10.95 1.20 -2.60
N ARG A 73 11.85 1.06 -1.62
CA ARG A 73 12.93 2.04 -1.43
C ARG A 73 14.04 1.90 -2.46
N ARG A 74 14.24 0.71 -3.03
CA ARG A 74 15.38 0.43 -3.91
C ARG A 74 15.11 0.77 -5.37
N PHE A 75 13.90 0.55 -5.86
CA PHE A 75 13.57 0.75 -7.27
C PHE A 75 12.97 2.13 -7.55
N HIS A 76 13.17 2.59 -8.78
CA HIS A 76 12.60 3.84 -9.27
C HIS A 76 11.06 3.82 -9.22
N ALA A 77 10.44 5.00 -9.10
CA ALA A 77 8.99 5.13 -8.98
C ALA A 77 8.22 4.53 -10.16
N SER A 78 8.78 4.55 -11.37
CA SER A 78 8.17 3.92 -12.55
C SER A 78 8.12 2.39 -12.46
N ILE A 79 9.17 1.74 -11.93
CA ILE A 79 9.14 0.29 -11.63
C ILE A 79 8.10 0.00 -10.55
N TRP A 80 8.08 0.81 -9.49
CA TRP A 80 7.14 0.64 -8.39
C TRP A 80 5.69 0.64 -8.89
N SER A 81 5.32 1.58 -9.76
CA SER A 81 3.98 1.66 -10.35
C SER A 81 3.58 0.38 -11.09
N GLU A 82 4.52 -0.27 -11.80
CA GLU A 82 4.25 -1.51 -12.50
C GLU A 82 4.12 -2.70 -11.55
N ILE A 83 5.06 -2.87 -10.62
CA ILE A 83 5.09 -4.05 -9.74
C ILE A 83 3.97 -4.02 -8.68
N VAL A 84 3.46 -2.84 -8.30
CA VAL A 84 2.28 -2.74 -7.43
C VAL A 84 1.07 -3.43 -8.05
N PHE A 85 0.85 -3.26 -9.35
CA PHE A 85 -0.26 -3.92 -10.03
C PHE A 85 -0.10 -5.45 -9.97
N LEU A 86 1.12 -5.96 -10.18
CA LEU A 86 1.41 -7.39 -10.05
C LEU A 86 1.15 -7.89 -8.61
N ALA A 87 1.59 -7.14 -7.60
CA ALA A 87 1.39 -7.50 -6.20
C ALA A 87 -0.09 -7.55 -5.82
N GLN A 88 -0.89 -6.56 -6.25
CA GLN A 88 -2.31 -6.50 -5.95
C GLN A 88 -3.11 -7.67 -6.56
N ASN A 89 -2.73 -8.11 -7.76
CA ASN A 89 -3.36 -9.24 -8.44
C ASN A 89 -2.82 -10.62 -7.98
N HIS A 90 -1.86 -10.66 -7.06
CA HIS A 90 -1.28 -11.91 -6.59
C HIS A 90 -2.24 -12.66 -5.64
N PRO A 91 -2.31 -14.00 -5.65
CA PRO A 91 -3.20 -14.76 -4.78
C PRO A 91 -3.03 -14.51 -3.28
N VAL A 92 -1.84 -14.09 -2.83
CA VAL A 92 -1.58 -13.72 -1.42
C VAL A 92 -2.49 -12.60 -0.92
N THR A 93 -2.96 -11.72 -1.81
CA THR A 93 -3.90 -10.64 -1.48
C THR A 93 -5.17 -11.18 -0.83
N HIS A 94 -5.63 -12.39 -1.18
CA HIS A 94 -6.81 -13.01 -0.57
C HIS A 94 -6.63 -13.31 0.93
N PHE A 95 -5.40 -13.51 1.40
CA PHE A 95 -5.09 -13.67 2.82
C PHE A 95 -4.94 -12.31 3.50
N LEU A 96 -4.25 -11.37 2.86
CA LEU A 96 -4.05 -10.02 3.40
C LEU A 96 -5.37 -9.27 3.59
N LEU A 97 -6.32 -9.43 2.66
CA LEU A 97 -7.63 -8.81 2.75
C LEU A 97 -8.56 -9.49 3.78
N GLN A 98 -8.13 -10.53 4.50
CA GLN A 98 -8.93 -11.06 5.61
C GLN A 98 -8.80 -10.21 6.87
N ASP A 99 -7.69 -9.49 7.01
CA ASP A 99 -7.54 -8.45 8.02
C ASP A 99 -8.37 -7.21 7.63
N PRO A 100 -9.34 -6.78 8.47
CA PRO A 100 -10.24 -5.68 8.15
C PRO A 100 -9.51 -4.34 8.06
N PHE A 101 -8.41 -4.15 8.80
CA PHE A 101 -7.59 -2.94 8.69
C PHE A 101 -6.95 -2.84 7.30
N THR A 102 -6.37 -3.94 6.81
CA THR A 102 -5.76 -4.03 5.48
C THR A 102 -6.82 -3.94 4.38
N ARG A 103 -7.98 -4.60 4.55
CA ARG A 103 -9.11 -4.51 3.61
C ARG A 103 -9.61 -3.08 3.47
N TRP A 104 -9.90 -2.40 4.58
CA TRP A 104 -10.32 -1.01 4.56
C TRP A 104 -9.28 -0.10 3.89
N SER A 105 -8.00 -0.31 4.21
CA SER A 105 -6.90 0.43 3.59
C SER A 105 -6.81 0.23 2.07
N PHE A 106 -7.27 -0.91 1.56
CA PHE A 106 -7.31 -1.23 0.13
C PHE A 106 -8.56 -0.65 -0.56
N ASP A 107 -9.74 -0.81 0.04
CA ASP A 107 -11.03 -0.46 -0.57
C ASP A 107 -11.35 1.04 -0.51
N LYS A 108 -10.81 1.76 0.48
CA LYS A 108 -11.16 3.17 0.67
C LYS A 108 -10.80 4.04 -0.55
N PRO A 109 -11.62 5.05 -0.88
CA PRO A 109 -11.31 5.98 -1.97
C PRO A 109 -9.96 6.70 -1.78
N ARG A 110 -9.13 6.70 -2.83
CA ARG A 110 -7.85 7.44 -2.81
C ARG A 110 -8.10 8.94 -2.69
N GLY A 111 -7.23 9.64 -1.95
CA GLY A 111 -7.32 11.10 -1.75
C GLY A 111 -8.22 11.53 -0.60
N TYR A 112 -8.84 10.60 0.12
CA TYR A 112 -9.64 10.91 1.31
C TYR A 112 -8.73 11.22 2.51
N SER A 113 -8.57 12.51 2.83
CA SER A 113 -7.77 12.96 3.99
C SER A 113 -8.60 12.88 5.28
N GLY A 114 -8.02 12.34 6.35
CA GLY A 114 -8.70 12.21 7.65
C GLY A 114 -9.58 10.96 7.76
N ASP A 115 -8.96 9.78 7.65
CA ASP A 115 -9.65 8.49 7.72
C ASP A 115 -9.93 8.09 9.17
N ALA A 116 -11.07 8.52 9.69
CA ALA A 116 -11.51 8.20 11.05
C ALA A 116 -11.71 6.70 11.27
N HIS A 117 -12.15 5.96 10.24
CA HIS A 117 -12.36 4.52 10.33
C HIS A 117 -11.04 3.76 10.50
N LEU A 118 -9.99 4.18 9.79
CA LEU A 118 -8.64 3.64 10.00
C LEU A 118 -8.11 3.93 11.41
N LEU A 119 -8.40 5.12 11.95
CA LEU A 119 -8.03 5.46 13.34
C LEU A 119 -8.79 4.60 14.35
N ASP A 120 -10.07 4.29 14.10
CA ASP A 120 -10.87 3.42 14.96
C ASP A 120 -10.24 2.03 15.10
N PHE A 121 -9.64 1.47 14.03
CA PHE A 121 -8.82 0.25 14.13
C PHE A 121 -7.56 0.43 14.99
N ILE A 122 -6.81 1.52 14.79
CA ILE A 122 -5.55 1.78 15.52
C ILE A 122 -5.79 1.94 17.02
N TYR A 123 -6.90 2.58 17.39
CA TYR A 123 -7.27 2.80 18.80
C TYR A 123 -8.14 1.68 19.38
N GLY A 124 -8.54 0.68 18.59
CA GLY A 124 -9.41 -0.40 19.05
C GLY A 124 -10.79 0.08 19.48
N HIS A 125 -11.38 1.04 18.76
CA HIS A 125 -12.70 1.57 19.08
C HIS A 125 -13.76 0.47 18.90
N SER A 126 -14.75 0.41 19.79
CA SER A 126 -15.85 -0.56 19.73
C SER A 126 -16.62 -0.62 18.40
N LYS A 127 -16.57 0.42 17.58
CA LYS A 127 -17.25 0.48 16.28
C LYS A 127 -16.71 -0.55 15.28
N VAL A 128 -15.44 -0.92 15.39
CA VAL A 128 -14.80 -1.89 14.48
C VAL A 128 -14.81 -3.32 15.03
N GLU A 129 -15.36 -3.56 16.23
CA GLU A 129 -15.38 -4.90 16.84
C GLU A 129 -16.06 -5.94 15.94
N THR A 130 -17.16 -5.58 15.27
CA THR A 130 -17.85 -6.49 14.35
C THR A 130 -16.99 -6.82 13.14
N GLU A 131 -16.25 -5.85 12.60
CA GLU A 131 -15.33 -6.07 11.47
C GLU A 131 -14.15 -6.95 11.89
N ILE A 132 -13.57 -6.69 13.06
CA ILE A 132 -12.51 -7.52 13.65
C ILE A 132 -12.99 -8.94 13.88
N ALA A 133 -14.21 -9.12 14.42
CA ALA A 133 -14.79 -10.44 14.63
C ALA A 133 -15.08 -11.21 13.33
N SER A 134 -15.18 -10.52 12.19
CA SER A 134 -15.36 -11.14 10.87
C SER A 134 -14.06 -11.61 10.22
N SER A 135 -12.90 -11.34 10.83
CA SER A 135 -11.58 -11.77 10.35
C SER A 135 -11.47 -13.29 10.41
N THR A 136 -10.99 -13.92 9.33
CA THR A 136 -10.95 -15.38 9.17
C THR A 136 -9.57 -16.01 9.27
N VAL A 137 -8.51 -15.19 9.47
CA VAL A 137 -7.10 -15.62 9.63
C VAL A 137 -6.45 -14.82 10.76
#